data_AF-A0A524HZC1-F1
#
_entry.id   AF-A0A524HZC1-F1
#
_cell.length_a   1.000
_cell.length_b   1.000
_cell.length_c   1.000
_cell.angle_alpha   90.00
_cell.angle_beta   90.00
_cell.angle_gamma   90.00
#
_symmetry.space_group_name_H-M   'P 1'
#
loop_
_entity.id
_entity.type
_entity.pdbx_description
1 polymer ?
#
loop_
_entity_poly.entity_id
_entity_poly.type
_entity_poly.pdbx_seq_one_letter_code
_entity_poly.pdbx_strand_id
1 'polypeptide(L)'
;MKDAPPYSYSVDLSSLSEAGRDVVLAVPEAACRAIAATYEVDGVEDFEARFHLFRLSKNDYALEGHFSAIVLQTCIVTLNPLRTKLVQDFTRRYNV
;
A
#
# COMPACT_ATOMS: atom_id res chain seq x y z
N MET A 1 -1.32 -20.55 6.11
CA MET A 1 -0.07 -19.90 6.56
C MET A 1 -0.35 -18.41 6.47
N LYS A 2 -0.31 -17.67 7.57
CA LYS A 2 -0.65 -16.24 7.55
C LYS A 2 0.60 -15.50 7.07
N ASP A 3 0.78 -15.44 5.75
CA ASP A 3 1.95 -14.78 5.18
C ASP A 3 1.99 -13.34 5.68
N ALA A 4 3.10 -13.00 6.34
CA ALA A 4 3.34 -11.65 6.77
C ALA A 4 3.40 -10.75 5.53
N PRO A 5 2.75 -9.58 5.54
CA PRO A 5 2.82 -8.69 4.40
C PRO A 5 4.29 -8.28 4.16
N PRO A 6 4.73 -8.19 2.89
CA PRO A 6 6.12 -7.88 2.53
C PRO A 6 6.60 -6.50 3.00
N TYR A 7 5.66 -5.63 3.35
CA TYR A 7 5.91 -4.33 3.94
C TYR A 7 4.79 -4.00 4.94
N SER A 8 5.13 -3.39 6.07
CA SER A 8 4.18 -2.95 7.08
C SER A 8 4.56 -1.57 7.59
N TYR A 9 3.54 -0.75 7.83
CA TYR A 9 3.68 0.54 8.47
C TYR A 9 2.73 0.60 9.68
N SER A 10 3.30 0.74 10.86
CA SER A 10 2.53 0.78 12.12
C SER A 10 2.13 2.21 12.45
N VAL A 11 0.87 2.39 12.85
CA VAL A 11 0.34 3.66 13.31
C VAL A 11 -0.17 3.49 14.73
N ASP A 12 0.19 4.43 15.60
CA ASP A 12 -0.39 4.50 16.93
C ASP A 12 -1.81 5.08 16.87
N LEU A 13 -2.78 4.26 17.26
CA LEU A 13 -4.20 4.63 17.28
C LEU A 13 -4.58 5.44 18.52
N SER A 14 -3.78 5.42 19.59
CA SER A 14 -4.11 6.08 20.85
C SER A 14 -4.17 7.61 20.72
N SER A 15 -3.37 8.18 19.81
CA SER A 15 -3.38 9.61 19.48
C SER A 15 -4.39 10.01 18.40
N LEU A 16 -5.17 9.06 17.87
CA LEU A 16 -6.04 9.31 16.72
C LEU A 16 -7.41 9.83 17.17
N SER A 17 -7.75 11.03 16.72
CA SER A 17 -9.07 11.65 16.97
C SER A 17 -10.03 11.40 15.79
N GLU A 18 -11.28 11.85 15.94
CA GLU A 18 -12.28 11.84 14.85
C GLU A 18 -11.86 12.71 13.66
N ALA A 19 -11.05 13.75 13.88
CA ALA A 19 -10.50 14.56 12.80
C ALA A 19 -9.45 13.81 11.94
N GLY A 20 -8.99 12.66 12.42
CA GLY A 20 -8.06 11.80 11.70
C GLY A 20 -6.65 12.36 11.54
N ARG A 21 -5.90 11.73 10.65
CA ARG A 21 -4.52 12.05 10.30
C ARG A 21 -4.23 11.64 8.87
N ASP A 22 -3.65 12.56 8.11
CA ASP A 22 -3.08 12.27 6.80
C ASP A 22 -1.71 11.60 6.94
N VAL A 23 -1.52 10.52 6.19
CA VAL A 23 -0.28 9.76 6.11
C VAL A 23 0.14 9.67 4.66
N VAL A 24 1.41 10.04 4.41
CA VAL A 24 2.07 9.88 3.12
C VAL A 24 3.22 8.90 3.31
N LEU A 25 3.21 7.82 2.54
CA LEU A 25 4.23 6.79 2.55
C LEU A 25 4.92 6.76 1.19
N ALA A 26 6.24 6.92 1.20
CA ALA A 26 7.10 6.50 0.11
C ALA A 26 7.70 5.15 0.50
N VAL A 27 7.38 4.10 -0.26
CA VAL A 27 7.84 2.74 0.04
C VAL A 27 9.33 2.66 -0.32
N PRO A 28 10.21 2.26 0.61
CA PRO A 28 11.63 2.13 0.33
C PRO A 28 11.90 1.07 -0.75
N GLU A 29 12.96 1.26 -1.53
CA GLU A 29 13.33 0.35 -2.62
C GLU A 29 13.46 -1.12 -2.17
N ALA A 30 13.99 -1.36 -0.97
CA ALA A 30 14.08 -2.71 -0.39
C ALA A 30 12.70 -3.36 -0.17
N ALA A 31 11.71 -2.58 0.24
CA ALA A 31 10.33 -3.05 0.39
C ALA A 31 9.67 -3.25 -0.98
N CYS A 32 9.94 -2.38 -1.97
CA CYS A 32 9.49 -2.59 -3.34
C CYS A 32 10.00 -3.91 -3.94
N ARG A 33 11.27 -4.29 -3.69
CA ARG A 33 11.81 -5.59 -4.10
C ARG A 33 11.11 -6.77 -3.40
N ALA A 34 10.82 -6.64 -2.10
CA ALA A 34 10.09 -7.69 -1.37
C ALA A 34 8.64 -7.85 -1.86
N ILE A 35 7.98 -6.74 -2.21
CA ILE A 35 6.64 -6.73 -2.82
C ILE A 35 6.70 -7.42 -4.19
N ALA A 36 7.66 -7.05 -5.05
CA ALA A 36 7.81 -7.66 -6.37
C ALA A 36 7.98 -9.20 -6.29
N ALA A 37 8.84 -9.67 -5.37
CA ALA A 37 9.05 -11.09 -5.15
C ALA A 37 7.81 -11.82 -4.62
N THR A 38 7.01 -11.17 -3.78
CA THR A 38 5.79 -11.75 -3.19
C THR A 38 4.67 -11.90 -4.22
N TYR A 39 4.58 -10.96 -5.18
CA TYR A 39 3.55 -10.95 -6.22
C TYR A 39 4.03 -11.48 -7.57
N GLU A 40 5.24 -12.05 -7.62
CA GLU A 40 5.82 -12.68 -8.81
C GLU A 40 5.84 -11.74 -10.04
N VAL A 41 6.15 -10.47 -9.83
CA VAL A 41 6.37 -9.46 -10.87
C VAL A 41 7.85 -9.12 -10.98
N ASP A 42 8.29 -8.64 -12.14
CA ASP A 42 9.72 -8.37 -12.39
C ASP A 42 10.26 -7.23 -11.51
N GLY A 43 9.38 -6.29 -11.14
CA GLY A 43 9.76 -5.17 -10.29
C GLY A 43 8.59 -4.29 -9.90
N VAL A 44 8.79 -3.54 -8.83
CA VAL A 44 7.91 -2.47 -8.38
C VAL A 44 8.78 -1.23 -8.16
N GLU A 45 8.36 -0.10 -8.71
CA GLU A 45 9.06 1.18 -8.64
C GLU A 45 8.07 2.29 -8.24
N ASP A 46 8.60 3.39 -7.69
CA ASP A 46 7.83 4.61 -7.35
C ASP A 46 6.52 4.34 -6.60
N PHE A 47 6.55 3.41 -5.64
CA PHE A 47 5.38 3.09 -4.85
C PHE A 47 5.18 4.14 -3.76
N GLU A 48 4.18 4.99 -3.98
CA GLU A 48 3.65 5.94 -3.01
C GLU A 48 2.23 5.59 -2.59
N ALA A 49 1.90 5.81 -1.32
CA ALA A 49 0.54 5.74 -0.80
C ALA A 49 0.22 6.98 0.03
N ARG A 50 -0.98 7.54 -0.17
CA ARG A 50 -1.49 8.65 0.63
C ARG A 50 -2.88 8.30 1.12
N PHE A 51 -3.09 8.38 2.42
CA PHE A 51 -4.37 8.02 3.02
C PHE A 51 -4.65 8.85 4.25
N HIS A 52 -5.94 9.06 4.49
CA HIS A 52 -6.47 9.69 5.68
C HIS A 52 -6.98 8.57 6.61
N LEU A 53 -6.39 8.46 7.80
CA LEU A 53 -6.80 7.50 8.82
C LEU A 53 -7.58 8.25 9.91
N PHE A 54 -8.78 7.79 10.25
CA PHE A 54 -9.66 8.46 11.19
C PHE A 54 -10.47 7.47 12.02
N ARG A 55 -10.95 7.94 13.17
CA ARG A 55 -11.79 7.17 14.09
C ARG A 55 -13.25 7.30 13.69
N LEU A 56 -13.93 6.17 13.48
CA LEU A 56 -15.38 6.11 13.24
C LEU A 56 -16.18 5.99 14.53
N SER A 57 -15.66 5.23 15.50
CA SER A 57 -16.33 4.95 16.78
C SER A 57 -15.29 4.64 17.86
N LYS A 58 -15.72 4.27 19.07
CA LYS A 58 -14.79 3.96 20.17
C LYS A 58 -13.71 2.94 19.77
N ASN A 59 -14.03 1.93 18.98
CA ASN A 59 -13.09 0.88 18.58
C ASN A 59 -13.04 0.68 17.05
N ASP A 60 -13.77 1.49 16.29
CA ASP A 60 -13.77 1.41 14.84
C ASP A 60 -12.93 2.52 14.23
N TYR A 61 -12.07 2.14 13.31
CA TYR A 61 -11.20 3.03 12.56
C TYR A 61 -11.39 2.78 11.07
N ALA A 62 -11.30 3.84 10.28
CA ALA A 62 -11.31 3.76 8.84
C ALA A 62 -10.09 4.46 8.26
N LEU A 63 -9.60 3.93 7.14
CA LEU A 63 -8.73 4.68 6.26
C LEU A 63 -9.35 4.73 4.88
N GLU A 64 -9.11 5.86 4.23
CA GLU A 64 -9.47 6.13 2.85
C GLU A 64 -8.26 6.77 2.19
N GLY A 65 -7.88 6.30 1.02
CA GLY A 65 -6.68 6.79 0.36
C GLY A 65 -6.53 6.32 -1.06
N HIS A 66 -5.39 6.67 -1.63
CA HIS A 66 -4.98 6.27 -2.96
C HIS A 66 -3.51 5.86 -2.93
N PHE A 67 -3.15 4.98 -3.84
CA PHE A 67 -1.76 4.65 -4.07
C PHE A 67 -1.42 4.72 -5.55
N SER A 68 -0.13 4.92 -5.83
CA SER A 68 0.43 4.76 -7.15
C SER A 68 1.69 3.92 -7.09
N ALA A 69 1.89 3.04 -8.07
CA ALA A 69 3.12 2.27 -8.23
C ALA A 69 3.35 1.98 -9.72
N ILE A 70 4.60 1.82 -10.10
CA ILE A 70 4.98 1.30 -11.41
C ILE A 70 5.30 -0.18 -11.25
N VAL A 71 4.56 -1.04 -11.93
CA VAL A 71 4.80 -2.48 -11.97
C VAL A 71 5.50 -2.83 -13.27
N LEU A 72 6.63 -3.52 -13.14
CA LEU A 72 7.38 -4.08 -14.27
C LEU A 72 6.96 -5.54 -14.44
N GLN A 73 6.56 -5.90 -15.65
CA GLN A 73 6.24 -7.27 -16.00
C GLN A 73 6.66 -7.57 -17.43
N THR A 74 7.27 -8.72 -17.64
CA THR A 74 7.59 -9.22 -18.97
C THR A 74 6.32 -9.85 -19.53
N CYS A 75 5.80 -9.29 -20.62
CA CYS A 75 4.67 -9.89 -21.31
C CYS A 75 5.10 -11.24 -21.90
N ILE A 76 4.51 -12.35 -21.43
CA ILE A 76 4.82 -13.72 -21.90
C ILE A 76 4.62 -13.87 -23.42
N VAL A 77 3.78 -13.03 -24.04
CA VAL A 77 3.50 -13.06 -25.48
C VAL A 77 4.60 -12.38 -26.31
N THR A 78 5.04 -11.19 -25.90
CA THR A 78 5.96 -10.35 -26.70
C THR A 78 7.40 -10.39 -26.20
N LEU A 79 7.62 -10.89 -24.97
CA LEU A 79 8.87 -10.83 -24.21
C LEU A 79 9.44 -9.42 -24.03
N ASN A 80 8.63 -8.39 -24.25
CA ASN A 80 9.02 -7.01 -24.01
C ASN A 80 8.66 -6.60 -22.58
N PRO A 81 9.51 -5.79 -21.92
CA PRO A 81 9.23 -5.26 -20.60
C PRO A 81 8.04 -4.28 -20.69
N LEU A 82 6.95 -4.62 -20.01
CA LEU A 82 5.79 -3.76 -19.84
C LEU A 82 5.93 -3.00 -18.53
N ARG A 83 5.92 -1.67 -18.60
CA ARG A 83 5.83 -0.77 -17.43
C ARG A 83 4.39 -0.32 -17.30
N THR A 84 3.70 -0.77 -16.26
CA THR A 84 2.32 -0.39 -15.99
C THR A 84 2.26 0.51 -14.77
N LYS A 85 1.73 1.71 -14.93
CA LYS A 85 1.40 2.57 -13.79
C LYS A 85 0.05 2.15 -13.23
N LEU A 86 0.05 1.64 -12.00
CA LEU A 86 -1.16 1.39 -11.24
C LEU A 86 -1.46 2.62 -10.39
N VAL A 87 -2.72 3.07 -10.45
CA VAL A 87 -3.25 4.10 -9.56
C VAL A 87 -4.62 3.61 -9.12
N GLN A 88 -4.81 3.45 -7.82
CA GLN A 88 -6.08 2.96 -7.28
C GLN A 88 -6.41 3.63 -5.96
N ASP A 89 -7.70 3.89 -5.78
CA ASP A 89 -8.27 4.25 -4.50
C ASP A 89 -8.49 2.98 -3.66
N PHE A 90 -8.35 3.11 -2.35
CA PHE A 90 -8.60 2.04 -1.42
C PHE A 90 -9.22 2.55 -0.14
N THR A 91 -10.08 1.72 0.44
CA THR A 91 -10.65 1.97 1.76
C THR A 91 -10.50 0.72 2.60
N ARG A 92 -10.31 0.91 3.91
CA ARG A 92 -10.22 -0.21 4.84
C ARG A 92 -10.80 0.21 6.18
N ARG A 93 -11.55 -0.71 6.80
CA ARG A 93 -12.04 -0.56 8.17
C ARG A 93 -11.33 -1.55 9.08
N TYR A 94 -11.04 -1.10 10.29
CA TYR A 94 -10.42 -1.88 11.35
C TYR A 94 -11.33 -1.82 12.57
N ASN A 95 -11.61 -2.99 13.15
CA ASN A 95 -12.29 -3.14 14.42
C ASN A 95 -11.28 -3.77 15.39
N VAL A 96 -11.05 -3.09 16.52
CA VAL A 96 -10.03 -3.45 17.53
C VAL A 96 -10.69 -3.89 18.83
#